data_AF-A0A820TCG7-F1
#
_entry.id   AF-A0A820TCG7-F1
#
_cell.length_a   1.000
_cell.length_b   1.000
_cell.length_c   1.000
_cell.angle_alpha   90.00
_cell.angle_beta   90.00
_cell.angle_gamma   90.00
#
_symmetry.space_group_name_H-M   'P 1'
#
loop_
_entity.id
_entity.type
_entity.pdbx_description
1 polymer ?
#
loop_
_entity_poly.entity_id
_entity_poly.type
_entity_poly.pdbx_seq_one_letter_code
_entity_poly.pdbx_strand_id
1 'polypeptide(L)'
;MKNISGSKELDIPDRCERVAIQVTTSNHYCHDTTHYVGSVEISFRHLKKLGYRLVILPYYELLAIESSANRFRYLNNKLFKYNQ
;
A
#
# COMPACT_ATOMS: atom_id res chain seq x y z
N MET A 1 18.86 -13.85 -30.52
CA MET A 1 18.12 -12.71 -29.93
C MET A 1 18.42 -12.70 -28.44
N LYS A 2 18.96 -11.60 -27.91
CA LYS A 2 19.39 -11.51 -26.51
C LYS A 2 18.16 -11.48 -25.61
N ASN A 3 18.02 -12.51 -24.77
CA ASN A 3 16.99 -12.56 -23.74
C ASN A 3 17.16 -11.36 -22.82
N ILE A 4 16.07 -10.65 -22.60
CA ILE A 4 16.01 -9.44 -21.79
C ILE A 4 16.14 -9.87 -20.33
N SER A 5 17.38 -10.03 -19.86
CA SER A 5 17.69 -10.11 -18.45
C SER A 5 17.29 -8.78 -17.80
N GLY A 6 16.29 -8.78 -16.92
CA GLY A 6 15.86 -7.50 -16.35
C GLY A 6 14.69 -7.50 -15.39
N SER A 7 14.57 -8.49 -14.51
CA SER A 7 14.18 -8.16 -13.13
C SER A 7 15.08 -8.99 -12.23
N LYS A 8 16.04 -8.33 -11.58
CA LYS A 8 16.71 -8.92 -10.42
C LYS A 8 15.58 -9.32 -9.49
N GLU A 9 15.38 -10.61 -9.32
CA GLU A 9 14.68 -11.14 -8.15
C GLU A 9 15.45 -10.54 -6.96
N LEU A 10 14.91 -9.46 -6.36
CA LEU A 10 15.55 -8.89 -5.16
C LEU A 10 15.43 -10.01 -4.14
N ASP A 11 16.57 -10.60 -3.80
CA ASP A 11 16.71 -11.70 -2.87
C ASP A 11 16.18 -11.23 -1.50
N ILE A 12 14.89 -11.45 -1.27
CA ILE A 12 14.26 -11.13 0.01
C ILE A 12 14.62 -12.33 0.90
N PRO A 13 15.19 -12.11 2.09
CA PRO A 13 15.37 -13.21 3.04
C PRO A 13 14.04 -13.95 3.24
N ASP A 14 14.06 -15.27 3.42
CA ASP A 14 12.88 -16.14 3.58
C ASP A 14 11.87 -15.69 4.68
N ARG A 15 12.23 -14.71 5.50
CA ARG A 15 11.41 -14.15 6.59
C ARG A 15 11.07 -12.67 6.43
N CYS A 16 11.32 -12.08 5.27
CA CYS A 16 11.03 -10.68 5.01
C CYS A 16 9.87 -10.55 3.99
N GLU A 17 9.02 -9.55 4.20
CA GLU A 17 7.90 -9.23 3.32
C GLU A 17 8.16 -7.87 2.65
N ARG A 18 7.87 -7.76 1.34
CA ARG A 18 7.84 -6.47 0.65
C ARG A 18 6.52 -5.77 0.96
N VAL A 19 6.58 -4.62 1.64
CA VAL A 19 5.39 -3.82 1.96
C VAL A 19 5.44 -2.51 1.19
N ALA A 20 4.35 -2.18 0.49
CA ALA A 20 4.14 -0.87 -0.10
C ALA A 20 3.07 -0.13 0.69
N ILE A 21 3.42 1.02 1.27
CA ILE A 21 2.50 1.85 2.04
C ILE A 21 2.04 3.01 1.16
N GLN A 22 0.72 3.12 0.94
CA GLN A 22 0.12 4.23 0.21
C GLN A 22 -0.71 5.09 1.16
N VAL A 23 -0.27 6.32 1.40
CA VAL A 23 -1.14 7.37 1.94
C VAL A 23 -1.90 7.98 0.77
N THR A 24 -3.23 7.95 0.83
CA THR A 24 -4.05 8.50 -0.25
C THR A 24 -4.28 10.00 -0.07
N THR A 25 -4.78 10.66 -1.11
CA THR A 25 -5.30 12.03 -1.08
C THR A 25 -6.66 12.05 -1.77
N SER A 26 -7.40 13.15 -1.71
CA SER A 26 -8.70 13.27 -2.39
C SER A 26 -8.62 12.96 -3.89
N ASN A 27 -7.53 13.34 -4.55
CA ASN A 27 -7.31 13.13 -5.98
C ASN A 27 -7.11 11.67 -6.39
N HIS A 28 -6.95 10.75 -5.42
CA HIS A 28 -6.87 9.32 -5.71
C HIS A 28 -8.25 8.67 -5.85
N TYR A 29 -9.33 9.39 -5.55
CA TYR A 29 -10.68 8.86 -5.56
C TYR A 29 -11.50 9.44 -6.72
N CYS A 30 -12.45 8.65 -7.22
CA CYS A 30 -13.49 9.15 -8.08
C CYS A 30 -14.37 10.14 -7.30
N HIS A 31 -14.87 11.16 -8.00
CA HIS A 31 -15.67 12.23 -7.40
C HIS A 31 -16.81 11.68 -6.54
N ASP A 32 -16.90 12.17 -5.30
CA ASP A 32 -17.89 11.77 -4.29
C ASP A 32 -17.99 10.26 -4.01
N THR A 33 -16.88 9.55 -4.14
CA THR A 33 -16.81 8.12 -3.80
C THR A 33 -15.57 7.76 -3.00
N THR A 34 -15.55 6.54 -2.47
CA THR A 34 -14.35 5.90 -1.92
C THR A 34 -13.67 4.96 -2.91
N HIS A 35 -14.09 4.96 -4.18
CA HIS A 35 -13.45 4.17 -5.24
C HIS A 35 -12.21 4.88 -5.77
N TYR A 36 -11.13 4.12 -5.99
CA TYR A 36 -9.90 4.67 -6.55
C TYR A 36 -10.03 4.94 -8.05
N VAL A 37 -9.37 5.99 -8.52
CA VAL A 37 -9.24 6.24 -9.97
C VAL A 37 -8.39 5.15 -10.64
N GLY A 38 -8.61 4.92 -11.93
CA GLY A 38 -7.99 3.80 -12.65
C GLY A 38 -6.46 3.78 -12.61
N SER A 39 -5.80 4.95 -12.61
CA SER A 39 -4.34 5.05 -12.50
C SER A 39 -3.81 4.53 -11.17
N VAL A 40 -4.54 4.75 -10.08
CA VAL A 40 -4.21 4.27 -8.73
C VAL A 40 -4.43 2.76 -8.65
N GLU A 41 -5.57 2.25 -9.14
CA GLU A 41 -5.85 0.80 -9.17
C GLU A 41 -4.83 0.02 -10.00
N ILE A 42 -4.41 0.55 -11.16
CA ILE A 42 -3.38 -0.08 -11.98
C ILE A 42 -2.07 -0.21 -11.21
N SER A 43 -1.68 0.84 -10.49
CA SER A 43 -0.46 0.85 -9.67
C SER A 43 -0.53 -0.18 -8.55
N PHE A 44 -1.68 -0.25 -7.85
CA PHE A 44 -1.94 -1.24 -6.81
C PHE A 44 -1.87 -2.67 -7.33
N ARG A 45 -2.50 -2.93 -8.48
CA ARG A 45 -2.45 -4.23 -9.14
C ARG A 45 -1.02 -4.61 -9.53
N HIS A 46 -0.22 -3.67 -10.01
CA HIS A 46 1.17 -3.93 -10.39
C HIS A 46 2.04 -4.24 -9.18
N LEU A 47 1.91 -3.48 -8.08
CA LEU A 47 2.61 -3.76 -6.83
C LEU A 47 2.30 -5.15 -6.29
N LYS A 48 1.02 -5.53 -6.26
CA LYS A 48 0.60 -6.88 -5.86
C LYS A 48 1.23 -7.97 -6.73
N LYS A 49 1.27 -7.76 -8.06
CA LYS A 49 1.94 -8.69 -9.01
C LYS A 49 3.46 -8.81 -8.78
N LEU A 50 4.10 -7.75 -8.28
CA LEU A 50 5.52 -7.74 -7.93
C LEU A 50 5.81 -8.34 -6.54
N GLY A 51 4.80 -8.92 -5.88
CA GLY A 51 4.94 -9.54 -4.56
C GLY A 51 4.90 -8.56 -3.40
N TYR A 52 4.42 -7.33 -3.60
CA TYR A 52 4.22 -6.39 -2.51
C TYR A 52 2.87 -6.63 -1.82
N ARG A 53 2.88 -6.69 -0.49
CA ARG A 53 1.69 -6.42 0.30
C ARG A 53 1.40 -4.93 0.29
N LEU A 54 0.25 -4.57 -0.23
CA LEU A 54 -0.19 -3.19 -0.29
C LEU A 54 -0.95 -2.83 1.00
N VAL A 55 -0.48 -1.80 1.70
CA VAL A 55 -1.15 -1.21 2.86
C VAL A 55 -1.62 0.18 2.50
N ILE A 56 -2.93 0.34 2.35
CA ILE A 56 -3.52 1.63 1.99
C ILE A 56 -4.00 2.34 3.25
N LEU A 57 -3.67 3.63 3.34
CA LEU A 57 -4.04 4.55 4.40
C LEU A 57 -4.95 5.64 3.79
N PRO A 58 -6.28 5.48 3.90
CA PRO A 58 -7.22 6.47 3.40
C PRO A 58 -7.07 7.81 4.11
N TYR A 59 -6.99 8.92 3.35
CA TYR A 59 -6.78 10.25 3.95
C TYR A 59 -7.94 10.63 4.88
N TYR A 60 -9.17 10.28 4.52
CA TYR A 60 -10.35 10.54 5.34
C TYR A 60 -10.32 9.76 6.66
N GLU A 61 -9.77 8.54 6.68
CA GLU A 61 -9.57 7.77 7.93
C GLU A 61 -8.53 8.47 8.81
N LEU A 62 -7.44 8.96 8.24
CA LEU A 62 -6.37 9.65 8.99
C LEU A 62 -6.82 11.01 9.53
N LEU A 63 -7.60 11.77 8.76
CA LEU A 63 -8.16 13.06 9.17
C LEU A 63 -9.14 12.92 10.34
N ALA A 64 -9.89 11.82 10.38
CA ALA A 64 -10.81 11.52 11.49
C ALA A 64 -10.11 11.18 12.82
N ILE A 65 -8.78 11.03 12.82
CA ILE A 65 -8.01 10.70 14.02
C ILE A 65 -7.26 11.94 14.51
N GLU A 66 -7.72 12.49 15.63
CA GLU A 66 -7.19 13.74 16.20
C GLU A 66 -5.87 13.57 16.95
N SER A 67 -5.73 12.50 17.74
CA SER A 67 -4.56 12.27 18.60
C SER A 67 -3.44 11.50 17.88
N SER A 68 -2.19 11.94 18.08
CA SER A 68 -0.98 11.27 17.60
C SER A 68 -0.88 9.82 18.09
N ALA A 69 -1.24 9.55 19.34
CA ALA A 69 -1.25 8.20 19.90
C ALA A 69 -2.25 7.28 19.18
N ASN A 70 -3.43 7.82 18.83
CA ASN A 70 -4.44 7.07 18.06
C ASN A 70 -3.99 6.85 16.61
N ARG A 71 -3.28 7.81 16.00
CA ARG A 71 -2.68 7.63 14.66
C ARG A 71 -1.63 6.54 14.66
N PHE A 72 -0.77 6.51 15.68
CA PHE A 72 0.22 5.44 15.85
C PHE A 72 -0.47 4.07 15.98
N ARG A 73 -1.49 3.96 16.83
CA ARG A 73 -2.26 2.72 17.00
C ARG A 73 -2.94 2.27 15.71
N TYR A 74 -3.50 3.22 14.96
CA TYR A 74 -4.11 2.95 13.65
C TYR A 74 -3.08 2.40 12.65
N LEU A 75 -1.92 3.05 12.52
CA LEU A 75 -0.84 2.62 11.64
C LEU A 75 -0.33 1.24 12.04
N ASN A 76 -0.08 1.03 13.33
CA ASN A 76 0.38 -0.25 13.86
C ASN A 76 -0.61 -1.37 13.53
N ASN A 77 -1.92 -1.10 13.68
CA ASN A 77 -2.96 -2.05 13.31
C ASN A 77 -3.00 -2.35 11.81
N LYS A 78 -2.83 -1.34 10.94
CA LYS A 78 -2.81 -1.56 9.47
C LYS A 78 -1.57 -2.32 9.01
N LEU A 79 -0.42 -2.11 9.66
CA LEU A 79 0.85 -2.69 9.28
C LEU A 79 1.06 -4.11 9.82
N PHE A 80 0.67 -4.38 11.07
CA PHE A 80 1.09 -5.59 11.79
C PHE A 80 -0.03 -6.54 12.23
N LYS A 81 -1.32 -6.23 12.01
CA LYS A 81 -2.43 -7.13 12.43
C LYS A 81 -2.45 -8.51 11.74
N TYR A 82 -1.68 -8.73 10.69
CA TYR A 82 -1.65 -10.01 9.97
C TYR A 82 -0.65 -11.04 10.54
N ASN A 83 0.03 -10.73 11.65
CA ASN A 83 1.03 -11.61 12.28
C ASN A 83 0.61 -12.11 13.69
N GLN A 84 -0.68 -12.36 13.93
CA GLN A 84 -1.17 -13.07 15.14
C GLN A 84 -1.80 -14.40 14.76
#